data_AF-A0A2J7ZFI8-F1
#
_entry.id   AF-A0A2J7ZFI8-F1
#
_cell.length_a   1.000
_cell.length_b   1.000
_cell.length_c   1.000
_cell.angle_alpha   90.00
_cell.angle_beta   90.00
_cell.angle_gamma   90.00
#
_symmetry.space_group_name_H-M   'P 1'
#
loop_
_entity.id
_entity.type
_entity.pdbx_description
1 polymer ?
#
loop_
_entity_poly.entity_id
_entity_poly.type
_entity_poly.pdbx_seq_one_letter_code
_entity_poly.pdbx_strand_id
1 'polypeptide(L)'
;MDAASKSAAVEFEEAGDANGASLTLLRLLVPLLWRRLDQAGRCHLRACCREARRIASCTVEALSLEKSEWEPVKCADAVAGLRGMLERGCRPRSLALMFRKGDEQWPEPETSAFGLRVLAELRAVSPLPLVALSLMGLPLTEEVARAITEAAPLLESLSLRHYDLSHGTVQPDSTLSTPALSGVQGLLRLTAPHLQRLVLKLGGPAGSPAPAGGLGPLLLQCSRLEALSLRWYCS
;
A
#
# COMPACT_ATOMS: atom_id res chain seq x y z
N MET A 1 -34.56 37.90 -42.82
CA MET A 1 -35.35 37.52 -41.65
C MET A 1 -34.97 36.09 -41.28
N ASP A 2 -33.72 35.84 -40.93
CA ASP A 2 -33.00 36.20 -39.69
C ASP A 2 -33.31 35.27 -38.51
N ALA A 3 -32.29 34.48 -38.19
CA ALA A 3 -31.66 34.29 -36.88
C ALA A 3 -32.52 33.95 -35.64
N ALA A 4 -32.25 32.78 -35.07
CA ALA A 4 -31.65 32.58 -33.73
C ALA A 4 -31.69 31.08 -33.36
N SER A 5 -30.58 30.34 -33.47
CA SER A 5 -29.60 30.09 -32.40
C SER A 5 -30.17 29.56 -31.07
N LYS A 6 -29.92 28.27 -30.80
CA LYS A 6 -29.42 27.81 -29.50
C LYS A 6 -28.58 26.54 -29.66
N SER A 7 -27.28 26.70 -29.48
CA SER A 7 -26.27 25.66 -29.37
C SER A 7 -26.22 25.04 -27.96
N ALA A 8 -25.50 23.91 -27.90
CA ALA A 8 -24.65 23.43 -26.82
C ALA A 8 -25.28 22.55 -25.71
N ALA A 9 -25.06 21.25 -25.84
CA ALA A 9 -24.44 20.42 -24.81
C ALA A 9 -23.68 19.27 -25.49
N VAL A 10 -22.44 19.58 -25.88
CA VAL A 10 -21.37 18.59 -26.05
C VAL A 10 -20.70 18.45 -24.68
N GLU A 11 -19.98 17.33 -24.49
CA GLU A 11 -19.07 16.98 -23.39
C GLU A 11 -19.71 16.13 -22.27
N PHE A 12 -19.18 14.97 -21.85
CA PHE A 12 -17.81 14.44 -21.88
C PHE A 12 -17.87 12.91 -22.09
N GLU A 13 -17.32 12.42 -23.19
CA GLU A 13 -16.80 11.05 -23.30
C GLU A 13 -15.27 11.09 -23.15
N GLU A 14 -14.73 9.97 -22.66
CA GLU A 14 -13.34 9.53 -22.85
C GLU A 14 -12.21 10.36 -22.21
N ALA A 15 -12.01 10.14 -20.91
CA ALA A 15 -10.68 10.12 -20.32
C ALA A 15 -10.33 8.68 -19.91
N GLY A 16 -10.17 7.77 -20.90
CA GLY A 16 -9.93 6.35 -20.65
C GLY A 16 -8.97 5.63 -21.61
N ASP A 17 -8.84 6.05 -22.87
CA ASP A 17 -8.25 5.19 -23.91
C ASP A 17 -6.86 5.63 -24.45
N ALA A 18 -6.39 6.84 -24.14
CA ALA A 18 -5.12 7.36 -24.67
C ALA A 18 -3.88 6.55 -24.22
N ASN A 19 -3.95 5.90 -23.05
CA ASN A 19 -2.86 5.07 -22.53
C ASN A 19 -2.79 3.70 -23.20
N GLY A 20 -3.93 3.14 -23.64
CA GLY A 20 -4.00 1.85 -24.33
C GLY A 20 -3.38 1.90 -25.72
N ALA A 21 -3.75 2.91 -26.52
CA ALA A 21 -3.18 3.13 -27.86
C ALA A 21 -1.65 3.37 -27.81
N SER A 22 -1.18 4.13 -26.82
CA SER A 22 0.25 4.40 -26.61
C SER A 22 1.08 3.16 -26.25
N LEU A 23 0.53 2.27 -25.41
CA LEU A 23 1.16 1.00 -25.04
C LEU A 23 1.26 0.03 -26.22
N THR A 24 0.22 -0.01 -27.05
CA THR A 24 0.16 -0.88 -28.22
C THR A 24 1.15 -0.43 -29.31
N LEU A 25 1.27 0.89 -29.53
CA LEU A 25 2.31 1.48 -30.39
C LEU A 25 3.72 1.18 -29.89
N LEU A 26 3.98 1.33 -28.60
CA LEU A 26 5.29 1.02 -28.01
C LEU A 26 5.64 -0.47 -28.16
N ARG A 27 4.68 -1.38 -27.96
CA ARG A 27 4.90 -2.83 -28.12
C ARG A 27 5.27 -3.22 -29.55
N LEU A 28 4.77 -2.50 -30.56
CA LEU A 28 5.06 -2.76 -31.97
C LEU A 28 6.33 -2.04 -32.46
N LEU A 29 6.54 -0.79 -32.03
CA LEU A 29 7.67 0.03 -32.48
C LEU A 29 8.99 -0.37 -31.85
N VAL A 30 9.01 -0.75 -30.57
CA VAL A 30 10.25 -1.09 -29.85
C VAL A 30 10.98 -2.27 -30.51
N PRO A 31 10.34 -3.41 -30.86
CA PRO A 31 11.01 -4.51 -31.55
C PRO A 31 11.53 -4.14 -32.95
N LEU A 32 10.79 -3.31 -33.69
CA LEU A 32 11.16 -2.88 -35.04
C LEU A 32 12.36 -1.92 -35.01
N LEU A 33 12.36 -0.95 -34.10
CA LEU A 33 13.49 -0.06 -33.83
C LEU A 33 14.70 -0.87 -33.36
N TRP A 34 14.50 -1.85 -32.47
CA TRP A 34 15.57 -2.69 -31.95
C TRP A 34 16.30 -3.49 -33.04
N ARG A 35 15.59 -3.95 -34.08
CA ARG A 35 16.18 -4.66 -35.23
C ARG A 35 16.93 -3.75 -36.20
N ARG A 36 16.57 -2.47 -36.26
CA ARG A 36 17.15 -1.47 -37.16
C ARG A 36 18.39 -0.79 -36.58
N LEU A 37 18.58 -0.86 -35.26
CA LEU A 37 19.73 -0.28 -34.57
C LEU A 37 20.96 -1.18 -34.68
N ASP A 38 22.10 -0.55 -34.94
CA ASP A 38 23.41 -1.18 -34.81
C ASP A 38 23.77 -1.44 -33.33
N GLN A 39 24.92 -2.06 -33.08
CA GLN A 39 25.32 -2.40 -31.71
C GLN A 39 25.45 -1.15 -30.82
N ALA A 40 25.98 -0.05 -31.36
CA ALA A 40 26.12 1.21 -30.64
C ALA A 40 24.76 1.83 -30.31
N GLY A 41 23.82 1.84 -31.25
CA GLY A 41 22.44 2.30 -31.06
C GLY A 41 21.68 1.48 -30.03
N ARG A 42 21.86 0.15 -30.01
CA ARG A 42 21.28 -0.73 -28.98
C ARG A 42 21.86 -0.47 -27.59
N CYS A 43 23.16 -0.18 -27.49
CA CYS A 43 23.79 0.20 -26.23
C CYS A 43 23.25 1.55 -25.71
N HIS A 44 23.13 2.55 -26.58
CA HIS A 44 22.55 3.85 -26.22
C HIS A 44 21.08 3.73 -25.80
N LEU A 45 20.27 2.99 -26.55
CA LEU A 45 18.86 2.82 -26.20
C LEU A 45 18.70 2.10 -24.85
N ARG A 46 19.54 1.10 -24.55
CA ARG A 46 19.59 0.49 -23.20
C ARG A 46 19.96 1.50 -22.12
N ALA A 47 20.95 2.36 -22.36
CA ALA A 47 21.34 3.39 -21.41
C ALA A 47 20.20 4.39 -21.17
N CYS A 48 19.56 4.90 -22.24
CA CYS A 48 18.40 5.77 -22.15
C CYS A 48 17.23 5.11 -21.41
N CYS A 49 16.89 3.85 -21.71
CA CYS A 49 15.83 3.14 -21.00
C CYS A 49 16.16 2.92 -19.52
N ARG A 50 17.42 2.65 -19.17
CA ARG A 50 17.86 2.52 -17.78
C ARG A 50 17.71 3.86 -17.05
N GLU A 51 18.11 4.95 -17.67
CA GLU A 51 18.02 6.28 -17.08
C GLU A 51 16.56 6.75 -16.94
N ALA A 52 15.74 6.56 -17.97
CA ALA A 52 14.31 6.83 -17.90
C ALA A 52 13.64 6.04 -16.78
N ARG A 53 13.98 4.75 -16.62
CA ARG A 53 13.49 3.93 -15.50
C ARG A 53 13.99 4.42 -14.15
N ARG A 54 15.24 4.89 -14.06
CA ARG A 54 15.81 5.47 -12.83
C ARG A 54 15.03 6.73 -12.45
N ILE A 55 14.84 7.67 -13.39
CA ILE A 55 14.07 8.90 -13.18
C ILE A 55 12.62 8.57 -12.79
N ALA A 56 11.98 7.66 -13.50
CA ALA A 56 10.63 7.20 -13.18
C ALA A 56 10.57 6.60 -11.76
N SER A 57 11.58 5.83 -11.35
CA SER A 57 11.65 5.26 -9.99
C SER A 57 11.89 6.32 -8.92
N CYS A 58 12.72 7.33 -9.17
CA CYS A 58 12.99 8.42 -8.23
C CYS A 58 11.80 9.38 -8.05
N THR A 59 10.91 9.46 -9.04
CA THR A 59 9.71 10.30 -9.00
C THR A 59 8.51 9.62 -8.36
N VAL A 60 8.62 8.34 -7.98
CA VAL A 60 7.53 7.62 -7.32
C VAL A 60 7.36 8.12 -5.88
N GLU A 61 6.36 8.98 -5.68
CA GLU A 61 5.96 9.46 -4.36
C GLU A 61 5.09 8.44 -3.61
N ALA A 62 4.32 7.62 -4.32
CA ALA A 62 3.41 6.63 -3.74
C ALA A 62 3.60 5.25 -4.38
N LEU A 63 3.80 4.23 -3.54
CA LEU A 63 3.84 2.83 -3.94
C LEU A 63 2.58 2.11 -3.48
N SER A 64 2.00 1.32 -4.36
CA SER A 64 0.86 0.45 -4.05
C SER A 64 1.21 -0.98 -4.46
N LEU A 65 1.17 -1.89 -3.49
CA LEU A 65 1.31 -3.33 -3.71
C LEU A 65 -0.04 -3.97 -3.40
N GLU A 66 -0.67 -4.49 -4.45
CA GLU A 66 -1.98 -5.11 -4.37
C GLU A 66 -1.88 -6.60 -4.70
N LYS A 67 -2.00 -7.46 -3.68
CA LYS A 67 -2.10 -8.90 -3.84
C LYS A 67 -3.55 -9.28 -4.03
N SER A 68 -3.87 -9.79 -5.22
CA SER A 68 -5.09 -10.55 -5.51
C SER A 68 -4.65 -11.86 -6.16
N GLU A 69 -4.93 -13.00 -5.52
CA GLU A 69 -4.69 -14.33 -6.10
C GLU A 69 -3.23 -14.57 -6.58
N TRP A 70 -2.23 -13.95 -5.93
CA TRP A 70 -0.84 -14.11 -6.37
C TRP A 70 -0.30 -15.50 -6.05
N GLU A 71 0.13 -16.20 -7.09
CA GLU A 71 1.03 -17.34 -6.97
C GLU A 71 2.36 -16.91 -6.27
N PRO A 72 3.05 -17.83 -5.58
CA PRO A 72 4.31 -17.55 -4.88
C PRO A 72 5.39 -16.94 -5.77
N VAL A 73 5.44 -17.32 -7.06
CA VAL A 73 6.41 -16.79 -8.03
C VAL A 73 6.18 -15.29 -8.29
N LYS A 74 4.91 -14.90 -8.48
CA LYS A 74 4.53 -13.48 -8.67
C LYS A 74 4.85 -12.63 -7.44
N CYS A 75 4.74 -13.22 -6.25
CA CYS A 75 5.15 -12.58 -5.00
C CYS A 75 6.67 -12.31 -4.98
N ALA A 76 7.49 -13.28 -5.38
CA ALA A 76 8.95 -13.12 -5.43
C ALA A 76 9.37 -12.04 -6.45
N ASP A 77 8.74 -12.02 -7.62
CA ASP A 77 8.99 -11.01 -8.65
C ASP A 77 8.62 -9.60 -8.18
N ALA A 78 7.52 -9.45 -7.44
CA ALA A 78 7.11 -8.17 -6.86
C ALA A 78 8.13 -7.65 -5.83
N VAL A 79 8.64 -8.52 -4.95
CA VAL A 79 9.69 -8.15 -3.97
C VAL A 79 10.99 -7.79 -4.69
N ALA A 80 11.40 -8.56 -5.69
CA ALA A 80 12.59 -8.26 -6.50
C ALA A 80 12.44 -6.93 -7.26
N GLY A 81 11.24 -6.65 -7.78
CA GLY A 81 10.90 -5.38 -8.41
C GLY A 81 11.02 -4.20 -7.44
N LEU A 82 10.43 -4.33 -6.24
CA LEU A 82 10.55 -3.35 -5.16
C LEU A 82 12.01 -3.09 -4.80
N ARG A 83 12.79 -4.15 -4.54
CA ARG A 83 14.23 -4.06 -4.26
C ARG A 83 14.95 -3.28 -5.35
N GLY A 84 14.76 -3.65 -6.61
CA GLY A 84 15.40 -2.95 -7.73
C GLY A 84 14.97 -1.49 -7.86
N MET A 85 13.74 -1.12 -7.49
CA MET A 85 13.33 0.29 -7.40
C MET A 85 14.09 1.02 -6.28
N LEU A 86 14.15 0.44 -5.09
CA LEU A 86 14.83 1.04 -3.94
C LEU A 86 16.34 1.18 -4.17
N GLU A 87 17.00 0.18 -4.77
CA GLU A 87 18.42 0.22 -5.17
C GLU A 87 18.71 1.34 -6.18
N ARG A 88 17.73 1.66 -7.04
CA ARG A 88 17.84 2.77 -8.00
C ARG A 88 17.57 4.15 -7.39
N GLY A 89 17.31 4.23 -6.08
CA GLY A 89 17.07 5.49 -5.38
C GLY A 89 15.59 5.87 -5.25
N CYS A 90 14.64 4.97 -5.53
CA CYS A 90 13.23 5.19 -5.21
C CYS A 90 13.07 5.36 -3.69
N ARG A 91 12.39 6.43 -3.26
CA ARG A 91 12.13 6.72 -1.84
C ARG A 91 10.67 7.14 -1.68
N PRO A 92 9.74 6.18 -1.64
CA PRO A 92 8.32 6.48 -1.56
C PRO A 92 8.00 7.21 -0.24
N ARG A 93 7.12 8.20 -0.33
CA ARG A 93 6.53 8.89 0.82
C ARG A 93 5.23 8.24 1.28
N SER A 94 4.57 7.50 0.38
CA SER A 94 3.34 6.77 0.67
C SER A 94 3.45 5.31 0.25
N LEU A 95 2.93 4.40 1.09
CA LEU A 95 2.85 2.97 0.83
C LEU A 95 1.42 2.47 1.07
N ALA A 96 0.86 1.77 0.09
CA ALA A 96 -0.37 1.00 0.24
C ALA A 96 -0.06 -0.49 0.08
N LEU A 97 -0.39 -1.29 1.10
CA LEU A 97 -0.35 -2.75 1.06
C LEU A 97 -1.77 -3.27 1.12
N MET A 98 -2.26 -3.78 0.00
CA MET A 98 -3.64 -4.25 -0.14
C MET A 98 -3.64 -5.75 -0.45
N PHE A 99 -4.10 -6.53 0.51
CA PHE A 99 -4.27 -7.97 0.38
C PHE A 99 -5.75 -8.25 0.29
N ARG A 100 -6.25 -8.48 -0.93
CA ARG A 100 -7.66 -8.83 -1.14
C ARG A 100 -7.83 -10.33 -0.97
N LYS A 101 -8.81 -10.68 -0.15
CA LYS A 101 -9.25 -12.05 0.12
C LYS A 101 -10.23 -12.49 -0.97
N GLY A 102 -10.19 -13.75 -1.38
CA GLY A 102 -11.36 -14.42 -1.97
C GLY A 102 -12.41 -14.69 -0.89
N ASP A 103 -13.59 -15.18 -1.26
CA ASP A 103 -14.79 -14.98 -0.43
C ASP A 103 -14.78 -15.54 1.01
N GLU A 104 -14.00 -16.56 1.44
CA GLU A 104 -14.28 -17.14 2.78
C GLU A 104 -13.18 -17.41 3.81
N GLN A 105 -11.86 -17.52 3.56
CA GLN A 105 -10.90 -17.81 4.66
C GLN A 105 -9.91 -16.68 5.04
N TRP A 106 -9.75 -16.41 6.35
CA TRP A 106 -8.80 -15.46 6.95
C TRP A 106 -7.39 -15.61 6.37
N PRO A 107 -6.54 -14.55 6.35
CA PRO A 107 -5.30 -14.55 5.59
C PRO A 107 -4.40 -15.72 5.99
N GLU A 108 -4.06 -16.53 5.00
CA GLU A 108 -3.07 -17.59 5.11
C GLU A 108 -1.74 -17.03 5.62
N PRO A 109 -0.94 -17.84 6.35
CA PRO A 109 0.38 -17.44 6.87
C PRO A 109 1.32 -16.87 5.77
N GLU A 110 1.08 -17.22 4.51
CA GLU A 110 1.79 -16.70 3.35
C GLU A 110 1.62 -15.19 3.13
N THR A 111 0.47 -14.63 3.51
CA THR A 111 0.19 -13.18 3.38
C THR A 111 1.02 -12.38 4.37
N SER A 112 1.12 -12.86 5.62
CA SER A 112 2.03 -12.31 6.64
C SER A 112 3.48 -12.37 6.18
N ALA A 113 3.92 -13.54 5.70
CA ALA A 113 5.28 -13.74 5.26
C ALA A 113 5.66 -12.81 4.10
N PHE A 114 4.76 -12.62 3.13
CA PHE A 114 4.97 -11.67 2.04
C PHE A 114 5.03 -10.22 2.54
N GLY A 115 4.09 -9.81 3.40
CA GLY A 115 4.11 -8.46 3.99
C GLY A 115 5.40 -8.19 4.77
N LEU A 116 5.87 -9.14 5.57
CA LEU A 116 7.14 -9.05 6.28
C LEU A 116 8.35 -8.96 5.34
N ARG A 117 8.35 -9.69 4.21
CA ARG A 117 9.41 -9.57 3.19
C ARG A 117 9.42 -8.16 2.58
N VAL A 118 8.26 -7.61 2.23
CA VAL A 118 8.15 -6.23 1.72
C VAL A 118 8.68 -5.23 2.74
N LEU A 119 8.29 -5.36 4.02
CA LEU A 119 8.77 -4.49 5.09
C LEU A 119 10.28 -4.63 5.32
N ALA A 120 10.82 -5.84 5.19
CA ALA A 120 12.27 -6.08 5.28
C ALA A 120 13.05 -5.36 4.16
N GLU A 121 12.55 -5.37 2.92
CA GLU A 121 13.17 -4.61 1.82
C GLU A 121 13.15 -3.10 2.10
N LEU A 122 12.05 -2.57 2.65
CA LEU A 122 11.96 -1.17 3.01
C LEU A 122 12.94 -0.84 4.13
N ARG A 123 12.98 -1.66 5.19
CA ARG A 123 13.92 -1.49 6.31
C ARG A 123 15.38 -1.50 5.86
N ALA A 124 15.73 -2.32 4.88
CA ALA A 124 17.10 -2.42 4.37
C ALA A 124 17.62 -1.10 3.75
N VAL A 125 16.73 -0.17 3.43
CA VAL A 125 17.05 1.06 2.70
C VAL A 125 16.89 2.32 3.57
N SER A 126 16.83 2.12 4.90
CA SER A 126 16.69 3.18 5.92
C SER A 126 17.77 4.27 5.81
N PRO A 127 17.41 5.56 5.96
CA PRO A 127 16.08 6.07 6.29
C PRO A 127 15.17 6.25 5.05
N LEU A 128 13.94 5.72 5.12
CA LEU A 128 12.89 6.06 4.16
C LEU A 128 12.05 7.25 4.65
N PRO A 129 11.69 8.19 3.77
CA PRO A 129 10.79 9.30 4.09
C PRO A 129 9.31 8.85 4.08
N LEU A 130 9.02 7.63 4.55
CA LEU A 130 7.68 7.05 4.49
C LEU A 130 6.80 7.70 5.56
N VAL A 131 5.88 8.57 5.13
CA VAL A 131 4.98 9.35 6.00
C VAL A 131 3.54 8.85 5.97
N ALA A 132 3.13 8.12 4.94
CA ALA A 132 1.77 7.62 4.79
C ALA A 132 1.72 6.11 4.53
N LEU A 133 0.89 5.40 5.29
CA LEU A 133 0.70 3.97 5.19
C LEU A 133 -0.79 3.62 5.12
N SER A 134 -1.16 2.81 4.12
CA SER A 134 -2.50 2.23 4.00
C SER A 134 -2.40 0.71 4.00
N LEU A 135 -3.08 0.05 4.94
CA LEU A 135 -3.10 -1.40 5.06
C LEU A 135 -4.52 -1.93 4.87
N MET A 136 -4.63 -3.04 4.15
CA MET A 136 -5.84 -3.83 4.01
C MET A 136 -5.46 -5.30 3.95
N GLY A 137 -6.09 -6.15 4.78
CA GLY A 137 -5.93 -7.61 4.73
C GLY A 137 -4.57 -8.17 5.16
N LEU A 138 -3.60 -7.33 5.55
CA LEU A 138 -2.33 -7.77 6.14
C LEU A 138 -2.58 -8.11 7.62
N PRO A 139 -2.43 -9.36 8.08
CA PRO A 139 -2.60 -9.67 9.51
C PRO A 139 -1.61 -8.87 10.35
N LEU A 140 -2.14 -8.00 11.20
CA LEU A 140 -1.35 -7.17 12.10
C LEU A 140 -1.00 -8.01 13.32
N THR A 141 0.10 -8.75 13.23
CA THR A 141 0.76 -9.33 14.40
C THR A 141 1.68 -8.28 15.04
N GLU A 142 2.18 -8.56 16.25
CA GLU A 142 3.17 -7.68 16.89
C GLU A 142 4.43 -7.53 16.02
N GLU A 143 4.88 -8.61 15.39
CA GLU A 143 6.05 -8.61 14.48
C GLU A 143 5.83 -7.69 13.29
N VAL A 144 4.65 -7.74 12.66
CA VAL A 144 4.30 -6.86 11.54
C VAL A 144 4.24 -5.41 12.00
N ALA A 145 3.62 -5.14 13.16
CA ALA A 145 3.55 -3.78 13.71
C ALA A 145 4.95 -3.21 13.98
N ARG A 146 5.86 -4.02 14.55
CA ARG A 146 7.25 -3.64 14.80
C ARG A 146 8.00 -3.37 13.49
N ALA A 147 7.89 -4.28 12.52
CA ALA A 147 8.52 -4.12 11.22
C ALA A 147 8.04 -2.85 10.48
N ILE A 148 6.75 -2.50 10.60
CA ILE A 148 6.21 -1.24 10.09
C ILE A 148 6.89 -0.05 10.75
N THR A 149 6.98 -0.04 12.07
CA THR A 149 7.57 1.11 12.81
C THR A 149 9.06 1.28 12.56
N GLU A 150 9.78 0.19 12.31
CA GLU A 150 11.18 0.23 11.89
C GLU A 150 11.35 0.73 10.45
N ALA A 151 10.42 0.37 9.55
CA ALA A 151 10.44 0.83 8.17
C ALA A 151 9.93 2.27 8.00
N ALA A 152 9.06 2.74 8.90
CA ALA A 152 8.38 4.03 8.85
C ALA A 152 8.39 4.74 10.23
N PRO A 153 9.56 5.19 10.72
CA PRO A 153 9.66 5.80 12.05
C PRO A 153 8.93 7.15 12.17
N LEU A 154 8.70 7.84 11.04
CA LEU A 154 8.06 9.15 10.98
C LEU A 154 6.65 9.06 10.38
N LEU A 155 5.91 7.99 10.69
CA LEU A 155 4.59 7.79 10.11
C LEU A 155 3.58 8.83 10.62
N GLU A 156 3.09 9.68 9.71
CA GLU A 156 2.13 10.74 10.00
C GLU A 156 0.70 10.34 9.66
N SER A 157 0.51 9.52 8.63
CA SER A 157 -0.82 9.12 8.15
C SER A 157 -0.96 7.60 8.13
N LEU A 158 -1.94 7.08 8.87
CA LEU A 158 -2.26 5.66 8.92
C LEU A 158 -3.72 5.40 8.50
N SER A 159 -3.90 4.53 7.51
CA SER A 159 -5.21 4.06 7.05
C SER A 159 -5.29 2.54 7.20
N LEU A 160 -6.16 2.07 8.09
CA LEU A 160 -6.43 0.65 8.31
C LEU A 160 -7.82 0.33 7.77
N ARG A 161 -7.92 -0.65 6.84
CA ARG A 161 -9.18 -1.06 6.21
C ARG A 161 -9.45 -2.54 6.41
N HIS A 162 -10.70 -2.87 6.75
CA HIS A 162 -11.20 -4.22 7.00
C HIS A 162 -10.45 -4.95 8.11
N TYR A 163 -10.01 -4.22 9.14
CA TYR A 163 -9.48 -4.81 10.36
C TYR A 163 -10.59 -5.01 11.37
N ASP A 164 -10.59 -6.18 12.00
CA ASP A 164 -11.45 -6.47 13.12
C ASP A 164 -10.72 -6.15 14.43
N LEU A 165 -11.37 -5.38 15.31
CA LEU A 165 -10.88 -5.09 16.66
C LEU A 165 -11.47 -6.02 17.71
N SER A 166 -12.43 -6.86 17.33
CA SER A 166 -13.23 -7.68 18.25
C SER A 166 -12.49 -8.90 18.80
N HIS A 167 -11.27 -9.18 18.33
CA HIS A 167 -10.47 -10.28 18.83
C HIS A 167 -9.08 -9.82 19.30
N GLY A 168 -8.89 -9.82 20.62
CA GLY A 168 -7.63 -10.34 21.15
C GLY A 168 -7.65 -11.83 20.85
N THR A 169 -6.84 -12.28 19.90
CA THR A 169 -6.68 -13.71 19.66
C THR A 169 -6.08 -14.29 20.93
N VAL A 170 -6.93 -14.85 21.79
CA VAL A 170 -6.53 -15.77 22.83
C VAL A 170 -5.87 -16.92 22.08
N GLN A 171 -4.55 -16.91 22.06
CA GLN A 171 -3.77 -18.07 21.70
C GLN A 171 -4.03 -19.10 22.81
N PRO A 172 -4.68 -20.25 22.52
CA PRO A 172 -4.67 -21.33 23.47
C PRO A 172 -3.21 -21.78 23.59
N ASP A 173 -2.73 -21.95 24.82
CA ASP A 173 -1.48 -22.64 25.17
C ASP A 173 -0.20 -21.83 25.38
N SER A 174 -0.25 -20.51 25.60
CA SER A 174 0.96 -19.77 26.04
C SER A 174 0.86 -19.31 27.49
N THR A 175 1.38 -20.13 28.40
CA THR A 175 1.77 -19.73 29.75
C THR A 175 2.84 -18.65 29.67
N LEU A 176 2.44 -17.37 29.72
CA LEU A 176 3.14 -16.23 30.34
C LEU A 176 2.36 -14.95 30.02
N SER A 177 1.81 -14.37 31.08
CA SER A 177 0.81 -13.31 31.10
C SER A 177 1.33 -11.98 30.55
N THR A 178 1.09 -11.75 29.26
CA THR A 178 0.92 -10.40 28.71
C THR A 178 -0.29 -10.46 27.78
N PRO A 179 -1.34 -9.63 27.97
CA PRO A 179 -2.48 -9.65 27.07
C PRO A 179 -1.98 -9.32 25.66
N ALA A 180 -2.16 -10.25 24.71
CA ALA A 180 -1.82 -10.04 23.32
C ALA A 180 -2.66 -8.84 22.82
N LEU A 181 -2.02 -7.67 22.76
CA LEU A 181 -2.62 -6.48 22.16
C LEU A 181 -3.04 -6.86 20.75
N SER A 182 -4.27 -6.55 20.35
CA SER A 182 -4.61 -6.70 18.94
C SER A 182 -3.58 -5.89 18.15
N GLY A 183 -3.00 -6.43 17.07
CA GLY A 183 -1.85 -5.75 16.47
C GLY A 183 -2.18 -4.38 15.88
N VAL A 184 -3.47 -4.05 15.71
CA VAL A 184 -3.92 -2.66 15.51
C VAL A 184 -3.58 -1.78 16.72
N GLN A 185 -3.89 -2.22 17.93
CA GLN A 185 -3.53 -1.50 19.16
C GLN A 185 -2.01 -1.40 19.33
N GLY A 186 -1.29 -2.48 19.02
CA GLY A 186 0.19 -2.49 19.02
C GLY A 186 0.76 -1.45 18.05
N LEU A 187 0.26 -1.44 16.80
CA LEU A 187 0.67 -0.49 15.78
C LEU A 187 0.32 0.95 16.17
N LEU A 188 -0.89 1.21 16.66
CA LEU A 188 -1.31 2.53 17.11
C LEU A 188 -0.43 3.04 18.25
N ARG A 189 -0.13 2.20 19.25
CA ARG A 189 0.73 2.60 20.36
C ARG A 189 2.14 2.99 19.89
N LEU A 190 2.70 2.23 18.95
CA LEU A 190 4.04 2.48 18.43
C LEU A 190 4.11 3.71 17.52
N THR A 191 3.02 4.03 16.82
CA THR A 191 2.97 5.15 15.85
C THR A 191 2.35 6.42 16.41
N ALA A 192 1.64 6.34 17.54
CA ALA A 192 0.89 7.43 18.17
C ALA A 192 1.65 8.77 18.30
N PRO A 193 2.94 8.83 18.69
CA PRO A 193 3.64 10.10 18.88
C PRO A 193 3.77 10.97 17.62
N HIS A 194 3.70 10.35 16.43
CA HIS A 194 3.94 11.01 15.15
C HIS A 194 2.67 11.16 14.30
N LEU A 195 1.59 10.49 14.71
CA LEU A 195 0.41 10.30 13.89
C LEU A 195 -0.47 11.55 13.87
N GLN A 196 -0.62 12.13 12.68
CA GLN A 196 -1.46 13.30 12.40
C GLN A 196 -2.81 12.92 11.78
N ARG A 197 -2.85 11.84 10.98
CA ARG A 197 -4.08 11.41 10.30
C ARG A 197 -4.33 9.94 10.54
N LEU A 198 -5.51 9.63 11.09
CA LEU A 198 -5.95 8.27 11.35
C LEU A 198 -7.27 7.97 10.63
N VAL A 199 -7.25 6.95 9.79
CA VAL A 199 -8.45 6.42 9.15
C VAL A 199 -8.62 4.96 9.55
N LEU A 200 -9.67 4.67 10.32
CA LEU A 200 -10.04 3.30 10.70
C LEU A 200 -11.36 2.95 9.99
N LYS A 201 -11.28 2.02 9.05
CA LYS A 201 -12.43 1.38 8.39
C LYS A 201 -12.51 -0.04 8.90
N LEU A 202 -13.25 -0.25 9.97
CA LEU A 202 -13.26 -1.50 10.72
C LEU A 202 -14.47 -2.33 10.32
N GLY A 203 -14.26 -3.65 10.24
CA GLY A 203 -15.34 -4.63 10.07
C GLY A 203 -15.62 -5.28 11.41
N GLY A 204 -16.89 -5.53 11.72
CA GLY A 204 -17.27 -6.32 12.87
C GLY A 204 -18.52 -7.14 12.59
N PRO A 205 -18.75 -8.22 13.35
CA PRO A 205 -19.90 -9.08 13.17
C PRO A 205 -21.20 -8.29 13.34
N ALA A 206 -22.22 -8.61 12.54
CA ALA A 206 -23.56 -8.04 12.64
C ALA A 206 -24.05 -7.98 14.10
N GLY A 207 -24.48 -6.79 14.54
CA GLY A 207 -25.01 -6.56 15.88
C GLY A 207 -23.96 -6.34 16.97
N SER A 208 -22.65 -6.39 16.67
CA SER A 208 -21.61 -6.06 17.64
C SER A 208 -21.54 -4.54 17.87
N PRO A 209 -21.54 -4.07 19.13
CA PRO A 209 -21.37 -2.66 19.42
C PRO A 209 -20.00 -2.19 18.91
N ALA A 210 -19.93 -0.93 18.49
CA ALA A 210 -18.65 -0.32 18.11
C ALA A 210 -17.63 -0.53 19.26
N PRO A 211 -16.36 -0.86 18.97
CA PRO A 211 -15.33 -1.19 19.95
C PRO A 211 -14.90 0.07 20.70
N ALA A 212 -15.77 0.54 21.59
CA ALA A 212 -15.63 1.79 22.31
C ALA A 212 -14.62 1.67 23.46
N GLY A 213 -14.43 0.46 24.02
CA GLY A 213 -13.63 0.28 25.24
C GLY A 213 -12.12 0.37 25.04
N GLY A 214 -11.58 -0.05 23.89
CA GLY A 214 -10.13 -0.20 23.69
C GLY A 214 -9.45 0.93 22.91
N LEU A 215 -10.17 1.62 22.02
CA LEU A 215 -9.60 2.66 21.15
C LEU A 215 -9.41 4.00 21.87
N GLY A 216 -10.32 4.37 22.77
CA GLY A 216 -10.31 5.68 23.44
C GLY A 216 -8.95 6.03 24.07
N PRO A 217 -8.38 5.17 24.93
CA PRO A 217 -7.08 5.42 25.53
C PRO A 217 -5.93 5.53 24.52
N LEU A 218 -5.99 4.84 23.38
CA LEU A 218 -4.95 4.89 22.34
C LEU A 218 -5.05 6.17 21.50
N LEU A 219 -6.27 6.66 21.26
CA LEU A 219 -6.47 7.95 20.59
C LEU A 219 -5.95 9.10 21.45
N LEU A 220 -6.08 9.01 22.78
CA LEU A 220 -5.47 9.99 23.70
C LEU A 220 -3.94 10.01 23.63
N GLN A 221 -3.30 8.93 23.21
CA GLN A 221 -1.84 8.89 23.00
C GLN A 221 -1.41 9.58 21.70
N CYS A 222 -2.33 9.78 20.76
CA CYS A 222 -2.07 10.45 19.49
C CYS A 222 -2.16 11.98 19.66
N SER A 223 -1.21 12.58 20.38
CA SER A 223 -1.22 14.00 20.73
C SER A 223 -1.13 14.96 19.54
N ARG A 224 -0.68 14.47 18.38
CA ARG A 224 -0.54 15.23 17.13
C ARG A 224 -1.69 15.01 16.14
N LEU A 225 -2.74 14.31 16.54
CA LEU A 225 -3.81 13.92 15.64
C LEU A 225 -4.64 15.14 15.19
N GLU A 226 -4.57 15.45 13.89
CA GLU A 226 -5.31 16.53 13.24
C GLU A 226 -6.59 16.03 12.57
N ALA A 227 -6.57 14.80 12.05
CA ALA A 227 -7.70 14.20 11.35
C ALA A 227 -7.98 12.78 11.83
N LEU A 228 -9.22 12.52 12.24
CA LEU A 228 -9.71 11.21 12.64
C LEU A 228 -10.95 10.86 11.81
N SER A 229 -10.91 9.72 11.12
CA SER A 229 -12.06 9.14 10.42
C SER A 229 -12.30 7.72 10.91
N LEU A 230 -13.39 7.53 11.63
CA LEU A 230 -13.87 6.22 12.08
C LEU A 230 -15.06 5.80 11.22
N ARG A 231 -14.97 4.64 10.57
CA ARG A 231 -16.09 4.00 9.88
C ARG A 231 -16.21 2.56 10.35
N TRP A 232 -17.43 2.19 10.72
CA TRP A 232 -17.77 0.84 11.15
C TRP A 232 -18.69 0.22 10.10
N TYR A 233 -18.34 -0.97 9.63
CA TYR A 233 -19.17 -1.75 8.72
C TYR A 233 -19.70 -2.96 9.48
N CYS A 234 -21.03 -3.07 9.55
CA CYS A 234 -21.70 -4.30 9.95
C CYS A 234 -21.84 -5.18 8.71
N SER A 235 -21.19 -6.34 8.71
CA SER A 235 -21.41 -7.41 7.74
C SER A 235 -22.47 -8.36 8.25
#